data_AF-P91804-F1
#
_entry.id   AF-P91804-F1
#
_cell.length_a   1.000
_cell.length_b   1.000
_cell.length_c   1.000
_cell.angle_alpha   90.00
_cell.angle_beta   90.00
_cell.angle_gamma   90.00
#
_symmetry.space_group_name_H-M   'P 1'
#
loop_
_entity.id
_entity.type
_entity.pdbx_description
1 polymer ?
#
loop_
_entity_poly.entity_id
_entity_poly.type
_entity_poly.pdbx_seq_one_letter_code
_entity_poly.pdbx_strand_id
1 'polypeptide(L)'
;MEPFVQVFFAIDRDGTETITVEELKKYVAENKLDDMMVTKWKSLFDPKGTGRITFKTFCDVLGLSPAQAVAMKTQHQQASSLKLHPDVVVIYEQLPLDRQVAISNKAIELLTSSKKFDEKDQAVQLKQWLDITYGKAWHIVIVKGSFWSSYSHSANKCFIFRVRDVSYLVWRTPDEEITSA
;
A
#
# COMPACT_ATOMS: atom_id res chain seq x y z
N MET A 1 -9.72 9.37 4.78
CA MET A 1 -11.02 9.25 4.06
C MET A 1 -10.92 8.02 3.20
N GLU A 2 -11.76 7.01 3.45
CA GLU A 2 -11.90 5.87 2.53
C GLU A 2 -12.41 6.43 1.18
N PRO A 3 -11.73 6.14 0.04
CA PRO A 3 -12.22 6.50 -1.28
C PRO A 3 -13.68 6.09 -1.42
N PHE A 4 -14.56 7.01 -1.84
CA PHE A 4 -16.01 6.78 -1.99
C PHE A 4 -16.32 5.43 -2.66
N VAL A 5 -15.52 5.05 -3.67
CA VAL A 5 -15.61 3.77 -4.40
C VAL A 5 -15.57 2.56 -3.46
N GLN A 6 -14.68 2.55 -2.48
CA GLN A 6 -14.56 1.43 -1.53
C GLN A 6 -15.78 1.32 -0.64
N VAL A 7 -16.26 2.46 -0.16
CA VAL A 7 -17.47 2.54 0.66
C VAL A 7 -18.68 2.03 -0.14
N PHE A 8 -18.81 2.40 -1.41
CA PHE A 8 -19.91 1.91 -2.26
C PHE A 8 -19.93 0.38 -2.29
N PHE A 9 -18.78 -0.25 -2.60
CA PHE A 9 -18.68 -1.70 -2.65
C PHE A 9 -18.79 -2.39 -1.27
N ALA A 10 -18.52 -1.67 -0.18
CA ALA A 10 -18.72 -2.20 1.18
C ALA A 10 -20.20 -2.18 1.61
N ILE A 11 -20.99 -1.25 1.06
CA ILE A 11 -22.43 -1.15 1.26
C ILE A 11 -23.18 -2.14 0.36
N ASP A 12 -22.79 -2.25 -0.92
CA ASP A 12 -23.36 -3.16 -1.93
C ASP A 12 -22.97 -4.63 -1.69
N ARG A 13 -23.44 -5.21 -0.58
CA ARG A 13 -23.06 -6.56 -0.13
C ARG A 13 -23.60 -7.67 -1.02
N ASP A 14 -24.73 -7.43 -1.69
CA ASP A 14 -25.36 -8.38 -2.60
C ASP A 14 -24.85 -8.27 -4.05
N GLY A 15 -24.06 -7.24 -4.35
CA GLY A 15 -23.46 -7.03 -5.67
C GLY A 15 -24.48 -6.67 -6.73
N THR A 16 -25.59 -6.03 -6.35
CA THR A 16 -26.63 -5.60 -7.27
C THR A 16 -26.28 -4.32 -8.03
N GLU A 17 -25.11 -3.74 -7.75
CA GLU A 17 -24.68 -2.44 -8.28
C GLU A 17 -25.66 -1.31 -7.92
N THR A 18 -26.47 -1.49 -6.88
CA THR A 18 -27.46 -0.52 -6.42
C THR A 18 -27.56 -0.56 -4.90
N ILE A 19 -27.15 0.51 -4.24
CA ILE A 19 -27.32 0.64 -2.79
C ILE A 19 -28.58 1.44 -2.46
N THR A 20 -29.31 1.00 -1.44
CA THR A 20 -30.44 1.72 -0.86
C THR A 20 -29.98 2.69 0.22
N VAL A 21 -30.80 3.71 0.49
CA VAL A 21 -30.56 4.63 1.61
C VAL A 21 -30.57 3.90 2.95
N GLU A 22 -31.36 2.84 3.08
CA GLU A 22 -31.43 1.98 4.25
C GLU A 22 -30.11 1.22 4.46
N GLU A 23 -29.51 0.66 3.41
CA GLU A 23 -28.20 -0.01 3.48
C GLU A 23 -27.08 0.97 3.83
N LEU A 24 -27.10 2.18 3.27
CA LEU A 24 -26.16 3.23 3.61
C LEU A 24 -26.27 3.64 5.08
N LYS A 25 -27.50 3.83 5.60
CA LYS A 25 -27.73 4.12 7.03
C LYS A 25 -27.23 2.99 7.92
N LYS A 26 -27.50 1.74 7.54
CA LYS A 26 -27.02 0.56 8.26
C LYS A 26 -25.50 0.52 8.31
N TYR A 27 -24.82 0.78 7.19
CA TYR A 27 -23.36 0.85 7.12
C TYR A 27 -22.78 1.93 8.03
N VAL A 28 -23.36 3.12 8.05
CA VAL A 28 -22.94 4.24 8.91
C VAL A 28 -23.07 3.86 10.40
N ALA A 29 -24.20 3.26 10.78
CA ALA A 29 -24.43 2.82 12.15
C ALA A 29 -23.48 1.69 12.59
N GLU A 30 -23.29 0.67 11.76
CA GLU A 30 -22.40 -0.48 12.05
C GLU A 30 -20.93 -0.06 12.20
N ASN A 31 -20.47 0.93 11.42
CA ASN A 31 -19.09 1.41 11.43
C ASN A 31 -18.88 2.65 12.33
N LYS A 32 -19.91 3.09 13.07
CA LYS A 32 -19.88 4.28 13.96
C LYS A 32 -19.40 5.55 13.22
N LEU A 33 -19.87 5.73 11.99
CA LEU A 33 -19.55 6.91 11.17
C LEU A 33 -20.53 8.05 11.47
N ASP A 34 -20.18 9.27 11.03
CA ASP A 34 -21.03 10.45 11.18
C ASP A 34 -22.30 10.33 10.30
N ASP A 35 -23.47 10.49 10.91
CA ASP A 35 -24.78 10.47 10.23
C ASP A 35 -24.89 11.50 9.09
N MET A 36 -24.11 12.59 9.14
CA MET A 36 -24.00 13.55 8.04
C MET A 36 -23.52 12.91 6.73
N MET A 37 -22.83 11.76 6.80
CA MET A 37 -22.45 10.98 5.63
C MET A 37 -23.66 10.58 4.79
N VAL A 38 -24.77 10.16 5.43
CA VAL A 38 -25.99 9.78 4.73
C VAL A 38 -26.56 10.97 3.95
N THR A 39 -26.64 12.13 4.61
CA THR A 39 -27.14 13.37 4.00
C THR A 39 -26.27 13.78 2.80
N LYS A 40 -24.94 13.73 2.95
CA LYS A 40 -23.99 14.06 1.88
C LYS A 40 -24.11 13.09 0.70
N TRP A 41 -24.18 11.79 0.96
CA TRP A 41 -24.31 10.77 -0.09
C TRP A 41 -25.62 10.89 -0.85
N LYS A 42 -26.75 11.12 -0.15
CA LYS A 42 -28.03 11.38 -0.81
C LYS A 42 -27.97 12.63 -1.70
N SER A 43 -27.39 13.72 -1.20
CA SER A 43 -27.24 14.96 -1.96
C SER A 43 -26.36 14.81 -3.20
N LEU A 44 -25.32 13.98 -3.13
CA LEU A 44 -24.37 13.80 -4.24
C LEU A 44 -24.85 12.75 -5.25
N PHE A 45 -25.35 11.61 -4.77
CA PHE A 45 -25.53 10.42 -5.60
C PHE A 45 -27.00 10.01 -5.81
N ASP A 46 -27.96 10.61 -5.08
CA ASP A 46 -29.40 10.45 -5.29
C ASP A 46 -30.13 11.82 -5.35
N PRO A 47 -29.75 12.72 -6.28
CA PRO A 47 -30.32 14.07 -6.34
C PRO A 47 -31.82 14.08 -6.66
N LYS A 48 -32.34 12.98 -7.23
CA LYS A 48 -33.78 12.82 -7.53
C LYS A 48 -34.58 12.25 -6.36
N GLY A 49 -33.94 11.89 -5.25
CA GLY A 49 -34.61 11.34 -4.07
C GLY A 49 -35.30 10.00 -4.32
N THR A 50 -34.73 9.16 -5.18
CA THR A 50 -35.28 7.84 -5.52
C THR A 50 -35.15 6.83 -4.38
N GLY A 51 -34.30 7.11 -3.40
CA GLY A 51 -33.95 6.17 -2.32
C GLY A 51 -32.92 5.13 -2.73
N ARG A 52 -32.41 5.20 -3.96
CA ARG A 52 -31.45 4.25 -4.54
C ARG A 52 -30.29 5.00 -5.19
N ILE A 53 -29.07 4.51 -4.98
CA ILE A 53 -27.85 5.01 -5.62
C ILE A 53 -27.31 3.87 -6.49
N THR A 54 -27.38 4.03 -7.81
CA THR A 54 -26.83 3.04 -8.74
C THR A 54 -25.35 3.27 -8.96
N PHE A 55 -24.60 2.20 -9.23
CA PHE A 55 -23.17 2.25 -9.50
C PHE A 55 -22.85 3.15 -10.71
N LYS A 56 -23.73 3.14 -11.72
CA LYS A 56 -23.62 4.03 -12.87
C LYS A 56 -23.69 5.50 -12.47
N THR A 57 -24.76 5.91 -11.77
CA THR A 57 -24.92 7.32 -11.31
C THR A 57 -23.78 7.72 -10.38
N PHE A 58 -23.34 6.80 -9.53
CA PHE A 58 -22.21 7.01 -8.63
C PHE A 58 -20.90 7.29 -9.40
N CYS A 59 -20.58 6.48 -10.42
CA CYS A 59 -19.42 6.69 -11.28
C CYS A 59 -19.52 8.01 -12.05
N ASP A 60 -20.70 8.32 -12.61
CA ASP A 60 -20.95 9.55 -13.37
C ASP A 60 -20.67 10.80 -12.50
N VAL A 61 -21.13 10.83 -11.25
CA VAL A 61 -20.90 11.94 -10.30
C VAL A 61 -19.42 12.10 -9.93
N LEU A 62 -18.69 10.98 -9.81
CA LEU A 62 -17.25 11.01 -9.49
C LEU A 62 -16.36 11.28 -10.71
N GLY A 63 -16.93 11.38 -11.92
CA GLY A 63 -16.16 11.52 -13.15
C GLY A 63 -15.32 10.29 -13.48
N LEU A 64 -15.78 9.11 -13.05
CA LEU A 64 -15.12 7.82 -13.28
C LEU A 64 -15.90 6.99 -14.30
N SER A 65 -15.21 6.15 -15.06
CA SER A 65 -15.87 5.05 -15.75
C SER A 65 -16.12 3.88 -14.80
N PRO A 66 -17.15 3.03 -15.05
CA PRO A 66 -17.37 1.81 -14.27
C PRO A 66 -16.13 0.92 -14.20
N ALA A 67 -15.39 0.80 -15.31
CA ALA A 67 -14.14 0.04 -15.36
C ALA A 67 -13.06 0.62 -14.43
N GLN A 68 -12.93 1.95 -14.35
CA GLN A 68 -11.99 2.60 -13.43
C GLN A 68 -12.38 2.35 -11.97
N ALA A 69 -13.66 2.48 -11.62
CA ALA A 69 -14.13 2.23 -10.27
C ALA A 69 -13.93 0.76 -9.84
N VAL A 70 -14.18 -0.20 -10.73
CA VAL A 70 -13.88 -1.62 -10.48
C VAL A 70 -12.38 -1.84 -10.33
N ALA A 71 -11.53 -1.23 -11.17
CA ALA A 71 -10.07 -1.33 -11.03
C ALA A 71 -9.59 -0.78 -9.68
N MET A 72 -10.15 0.34 -9.20
CA MET A 72 -9.85 0.90 -7.89
C MET A 72 -10.23 -0.04 -6.74
N LYS A 73 -11.40 -0.71 -6.84
CA LYS A 73 -11.79 -1.75 -5.86
C LYS A 73 -10.77 -2.88 -5.82
N THR A 74 -10.43 -3.44 -6.98
CA THR A 74 -9.49 -4.57 -7.08
C THR A 74 -8.11 -4.18 -6.55
N GLN A 75 -7.61 -2.99 -6.90
CA GLN A 75 -6.32 -2.50 -6.41
C GLN A 75 -6.34 -2.33 -4.88
N HIS A 76 -7.44 -1.82 -4.32
CA HIS A 76 -7.55 -1.67 -2.87
C HIS A 76 -7.68 -3.00 -2.13
N GLN A 77 -8.44 -3.96 -2.68
CA GLN A 77 -8.54 -5.32 -2.12
C GLN A 77 -7.19 -6.04 -2.15
N GLN A 78 -6.42 -5.88 -3.23
CA GLN A 78 -5.05 -6.40 -3.29
C GLN A 78 -4.17 -5.73 -2.23
N ALA A 79 -4.24 -4.40 -2.09
CA ALA A 79 -3.48 -3.67 -1.07
C ALA A 79 -3.88 -4.05 0.37
N SER A 80 -5.17 -4.29 0.66
CA SER A 80 -5.64 -4.68 1.99
C SER A 80 -5.29 -6.12 2.35
N SER A 81 -5.12 -6.98 1.34
CA SER A 81 -4.59 -8.34 1.52
C SER A 81 -3.08 -8.39 1.70
N LEU A 82 -2.38 -7.33 1.29
CA LEU A 82 -0.93 -7.27 1.38
C LEU A 82 -0.49 -7.17 2.84
N LYS A 83 0.31 -8.14 3.27
CA LYS A 83 0.89 -8.18 4.61
C LYS A 83 2.35 -8.56 4.53
N LEU A 84 3.14 -8.01 5.43
CA LEU A 84 4.51 -8.45 5.64
C LEU A 84 4.52 -9.91 6.11
N HIS A 85 5.56 -10.65 5.73
CA HIS A 85 5.78 -11.99 6.24
C HIS A 85 5.87 -11.96 7.78
N PRO A 86 5.32 -12.95 8.52
CA PRO A 86 5.30 -12.93 9.99
C PRO A 86 6.66 -12.76 10.67
N ASP A 87 7.74 -13.26 10.04
CA ASP A 87 9.12 -13.12 10.55
C ASP A 87 9.71 -11.72 10.37
N VAL A 88 9.02 -10.80 9.68
CA VAL A 88 9.50 -9.45 9.42
C VAL A 88 9.07 -8.52 10.55
N VAL A 89 10.05 -7.96 11.24
CA VAL A 89 9.85 -6.89 12.22
C VAL A 89 10.33 -5.58 11.62
N VAL A 90 9.42 -4.64 11.39
CA VAL A 90 9.76 -3.29 10.93
C VAL A 90 10.46 -2.52 12.04
N ILE A 91 11.57 -1.86 11.70
CA ILE A 91 12.28 -0.93 12.58
C ILE A 91 12.00 0.51 12.16
N TYR A 92 12.06 0.80 10.85
CA TYR A 92 11.79 2.12 10.29
C TYR A 92 11.37 2.00 8.81
N GLU A 93 10.44 2.83 8.36
CA GLU A 93 9.92 2.73 6.99
C GLU A 93 9.45 4.07 6.42
N GLN A 94 9.72 4.25 5.13
CA GLN A 94 9.10 5.28 4.30
C GLN A 94 8.66 4.76 2.93
N LEU A 95 8.88 3.47 2.66
CA LEU A 95 8.39 2.81 1.45
C LEU A 95 6.91 2.46 1.61
N PRO A 96 6.11 2.51 0.52
CA PRO A 96 4.76 1.96 0.55
C PRO A 96 4.79 0.45 0.79
N LEU A 97 3.72 -0.08 1.41
CA LEU A 97 3.65 -1.45 1.92
C LEU A 97 3.93 -2.52 0.84
N ASP A 98 3.51 -2.28 -0.40
CA ASP A 98 3.80 -3.17 -1.53
C ASP A 98 5.29 -3.39 -1.76
N ARG A 99 6.07 -2.31 -1.67
CA ARG A 99 7.53 -2.38 -1.77
C ARG A 99 8.16 -2.98 -0.53
N GLN A 100 7.63 -2.68 0.66
CA GLN A 100 8.12 -3.33 1.88
C GLN A 100 7.97 -4.85 1.82
N VAL A 101 6.80 -5.34 1.39
CA VAL A 101 6.52 -6.77 1.19
C VAL A 101 7.45 -7.37 0.14
N ALA A 102 7.59 -6.73 -1.02
CA ALA A 102 8.48 -7.24 -2.07
C ALA A 102 9.94 -7.32 -1.61
N ILE A 103 10.46 -6.29 -0.96
CA ILE A 103 11.86 -6.21 -0.52
C ILE A 103 12.14 -7.20 0.60
N SER A 104 11.27 -7.27 1.61
CA SER A 104 11.45 -8.20 2.74
C SER A 104 11.34 -9.65 2.30
N ASN A 105 10.40 -9.99 1.40
CA ASN A 105 10.31 -11.32 0.82
C ASN A 105 11.57 -11.67 0.01
N LYS A 106 12.13 -10.73 -0.76
CA LYS A 106 13.38 -10.98 -1.48
C LYS A 106 14.56 -11.21 -0.54
N ALA A 107 14.63 -10.47 0.57
CA ALA A 107 15.64 -10.71 1.60
C ALA A 107 15.50 -12.09 2.26
N ILE A 108 14.26 -12.54 2.54
CA ILE A 108 13.96 -13.89 3.06
C ILE A 108 14.35 -14.97 2.05
N GLU A 109 14.01 -14.78 0.77
CA GLU A 109 14.39 -15.71 -0.31
C GLU A 109 15.91 -15.89 -0.35
N LEU A 110 16.66 -14.79 -0.36
CA LEU A 110 18.12 -14.82 -0.34
C LEU A 110 18.67 -15.44 0.96
N LEU A 111 17.96 -15.33 2.09
CA LEU A 111 18.39 -15.85 3.40
C LEU A 111 18.25 -17.37 3.45
N THR A 112 17.28 -17.91 2.72
CA THR A 112 16.94 -19.33 2.72
C THR A 112 17.59 -20.11 1.57
N SER A 113 18.03 -19.44 0.50
CA SER A 113 18.54 -20.11 -0.71
C SER A 113 19.94 -20.72 -0.57
N SER A 114 20.79 -20.20 0.33
CA SER A 114 22.16 -20.69 0.50
C SER A 114 22.33 -21.61 1.71
N LYS A 115 23.02 -22.75 1.51
CA LYS A 115 23.42 -23.66 2.61
C LYS A 115 24.33 -22.99 3.63
N LYS A 116 25.14 -22.02 3.19
CA LYS A 116 26.01 -21.22 4.04
C LYS A 116 25.66 -19.76 3.82
N PHE A 117 25.16 -19.12 4.87
CA PHE A 117 24.85 -17.71 4.83
C PHE A 117 26.13 -16.89 4.60
N ASP A 118 26.16 -16.14 3.51
CA ASP A 118 27.20 -15.17 3.19
C ASP A 118 26.55 -13.78 3.13
N GLU A 119 26.75 -13.00 4.19
CA GLU A 119 26.22 -11.64 4.34
C GLU A 119 26.62 -10.73 3.17
N LYS A 120 27.84 -10.89 2.66
CA LYS A 120 28.38 -10.02 1.61
C LYS A 120 27.70 -10.30 0.29
N ASP A 121 27.58 -11.58 -0.05
CA ASP A 121 26.92 -11.99 -1.29
C ASP A 121 25.43 -11.60 -1.28
N GLN A 122 24.74 -11.79 -0.15
CA GLN A 122 23.37 -11.30 0.03
C GLN A 122 23.22 -9.80 -0.21
N ALA A 123 24.09 -8.99 0.40
CA ALA A 123 24.00 -7.53 0.27
C ALA A 123 24.16 -7.10 -1.19
N VAL A 124 25.08 -7.74 -1.93
CA VAL A 124 25.30 -7.50 -3.36
C VAL A 124 24.09 -7.91 -4.19
N GLN A 125 23.56 -9.12 -3.98
CA GLN A 125 22.40 -9.61 -4.74
C GLN A 125 21.14 -8.76 -4.50
N LEU A 126 20.88 -8.41 -3.24
CA LEU A 126 19.72 -7.57 -2.90
C LEU A 126 19.86 -6.16 -3.50
N LYS A 127 21.06 -5.58 -3.44
CA LYS A 127 21.34 -4.28 -4.08
C LYS A 127 21.10 -4.33 -5.59
N GLN A 128 21.66 -5.33 -6.27
CA GLN A 128 21.51 -5.48 -7.73
C GLN A 128 20.04 -5.61 -8.12
N TRP A 129 19.28 -6.43 -7.39
CA TRP A 129 17.86 -6.60 -7.63
C TRP A 129 17.08 -5.29 -7.42
N LEU A 130 17.35 -4.54 -6.35
CA LEU A 130 16.72 -3.24 -6.09
C LEU A 130 17.06 -2.19 -7.16
N ASP A 131 18.32 -2.12 -7.57
CA ASP A 131 18.80 -1.20 -8.60
C ASP A 131 18.10 -1.45 -9.95
N ILE A 132 17.90 -2.73 -10.31
CA ILE A 132 17.17 -3.13 -11.53
C ILE A 132 15.67 -2.84 -11.39
N THR A 133 15.09 -3.14 -10.23
CA THR A 133 13.62 -3.10 -10.04
C THR A 133 13.09 -1.69 -9.78
N TYR A 134 13.84 -0.86 -9.04
CA TYR A 134 13.37 0.45 -8.56
C TYR A 134 14.31 1.62 -8.90
N GLY A 135 15.31 1.38 -9.75
CA GLY A 135 16.30 2.36 -10.18
C GLY A 135 17.42 2.56 -9.15
N LYS A 136 18.62 2.86 -9.66
CA LYS A 136 19.83 3.12 -8.88
C LYS A 136 19.73 4.47 -8.12
N ALA A 137 20.51 4.71 -7.06
CA ALA A 137 21.47 3.82 -6.40
C ALA A 137 20.99 3.42 -4.98
N TRP A 138 20.77 2.12 -4.77
CA TRP A 138 20.45 1.57 -3.45
C TRP A 138 21.70 1.20 -2.64
N HIS A 139 21.58 1.34 -1.32
CA HIS A 139 22.55 0.93 -0.30
C HIS A 139 21.90 -0.11 0.59
N ILE A 140 22.69 -1.16 0.91
CA ILE A 140 22.25 -2.30 1.70
C ILE A 140 23.30 -2.55 2.78
N VAL A 141 22.88 -2.49 4.04
CA VAL A 141 23.69 -2.91 5.18
C VAL A 141 22.96 -4.05 5.90
N ILE A 142 23.67 -5.17 6.07
CA ILE A 142 23.17 -6.36 6.75
C ILE A 142 23.93 -6.49 8.08
N VAL A 143 23.20 -6.55 9.19
CA VAL A 143 23.78 -6.57 10.53
C VAL A 143 23.23 -7.74 11.35
N LYS A 144 24.12 -8.53 11.94
CA LYS A 144 23.80 -9.44 13.04
C LYS A 144 24.11 -8.76 14.37
N GLY A 145 23.08 -8.36 15.10
CA GLY A 145 23.20 -7.64 16.37
C GLY A 145 22.63 -6.21 16.32
N SER A 146 23.14 -5.36 17.21
CA SER A 146 22.70 -3.96 17.36
C SER A 146 23.46 -3.04 16.42
N PHE A 147 22.81 -1.96 15.98
CA PHE A 147 23.42 -0.93 15.13
C PHE A 147 22.94 0.46 15.55
N TRP A 148 23.76 1.47 15.21
CA TRP A 148 23.42 2.88 15.26
C TRP A 148 23.89 3.49 13.94
N SER A 149 23.08 4.35 13.32
CA SER A 149 23.36 4.86 11.98
C SER A 149 22.88 6.29 11.82
N SER A 150 23.62 7.08 11.04
CA SER A 150 23.24 8.42 10.59
C SER A 150 23.48 8.48 9.08
N TYR A 151 22.45 8.82 8.30
CA TYR A 151 22.48 8.79 6.84
C TYR A 151 21.44 9.75 6.25
N SER A 152 21.62 10.09 4.97
CA SER A 152 20.64 10.80 4.15
C SER A 152 20.19 9.90 3.00
N HIS A 153 18.93 10.01 2.62
CA HIS A 153 18.33 9.21 1.56
C HIS A 153 17.27 10.02 0.81
N SER A 154 16.92 9.58 -0.39
CA SER A 154 15.78 10.13 -1.11
C SER A 154 14.50 9.96 -0.29
N ALA A 155 13.61 10.95 -0.38
CA ALA A 155 12.30 10.87 0.27
C ALA A 155 11.54 9.60 -0.18
N ASN A 156 10.89 8.92 0.76
CA ASN A 156 10.08 7.71 0.51
C ASN A 156 10.87 6.53 -0.07
N LYS A 157 12.16 6.43 0.23
CA LYS A 157 13.05 5.37 -0.28
C LYS A 157 13.93 4.74 0.80
N CYS A 158 13.42 4.63 2.03
CA CYS A 158 14.11 3.97 3.13
C CYS A 158 13.22 2.89 3.76
N PHE A 159 13.82 1.76 4.11
CA PHE A 159 13.19 0.67 4.83
C PHE A 159 14.24 -0.08 5.66
N ILE A 160 14.02 -0.13 6.96
CA ILE A 160 14.82 -0.87 7.93
C ILE A 160 13.92 -1.90 8.58
N PHE A 161 14.32 -3.16 8.49
CA PHE A 161 13.57 -4.27 9.04
C PHE A 161 14.51 -5.35 9.54
N ARG A 162 13.97 -6.24 10.37
CA ARG A 162 14.65 -7.40 10.90
C ARG A 162 13.94 -8.65 10.41
N VAL A 163 14.70 -9.65 10.01
CA VAL A 163 14.23 -11.03 9.84
C VAL A 163 15.05 -11.88 10.80
N ARG A 164 14.39 -12.45 11.82
CA ARG A 164 15.07 -13.19 12.91
C ARG A 164 16.13 -12.36 13.63
N ASP A 165 17.40 -12.75 13.54
CA ASP A 165 18.56 -12.08 14.14
C ASP A 165 19.31 -11.15 13.17
N VAL A 166 18.85 -11.03 11.92
CA VAL A 166 19.49 -10.24 10.87
C VAL A 166 18.69 -8.96 10.58
N SER A 167 19.33 -7.81 10.74
CA SER A 167 18.78 -6.50 10.40
C SER A 167 19.23 -6.08 9.01
N TYR A 168 18.30 -5.53 8.22
CA TYR A 168 18.53 -4.98 6.89
C TYR A 168 18.25 -3.48 6.94
N LEU A 169 19.26 -2.67 6.64
CA LEU A 169 19.09 -1.24 6.40
C LEU A 169 19.15 -1.03 4.89
N VAL A 170 18.03 -0.62 4.30
CA VAL A 170 17.86 -0.45 2.86
C VAL A 170 17.47 0.99 2.59
N TRP A 171 18.29 1.73 1.84
CA TRP A 171 17.94 3.09 1.44
C TRP A 171 18.48 3.44 0.06
N ARG A 172 17.79 4.35 -0.65
CA ARG A 172 18.27 4.92 -1.92
C ARG A 172 18.87 6.31 -1.70
N THR A 173 20.02 6.59 -2.29
CA THR A 173 20.55 7.97 -2.33
C THR A 173 19.92 8.78 -3.45
N PRO A 174 19.79 10.11 -3.29
CA PRO A 174 19.39 10.99 -4.38
C PRO A 174 20.30 10.76 -5.59
N ASP A 175 19.71 10.70 -6.78
CA ASP A 175 20.51 10.87 -8.00
C ASP A 175 20.96 12.34 -7.98
N GLU A 176 22.27 12.59 -8.11
CA GLU A 176 22.73 13.94 -8.39
C GLU A 176 22.12 14.35 -9.73
N GLU A 177 21.09 15.20 -9.69
CA GLU A 177 20.88 16.14 -10.78
C GLU A 177 22.13 17.02 -10.78
N ILE A 178 23.16 16.60 -11.53
CA ILE A 178 24.10 17.56 -12.10
C ILE A 178 23.26 18.36 -13.10
N THR A 179 22.49 19.32 -12.59
CA THR A 179 22.09 20.46 -13.41
C THR A 179 23.38 21.15 -13.76
N SER A 180 23.91 20.85 -14.95
CA SER A 180 24.94 21.66 -15.58
C SER A 180 24.40 23.10 -15.62
N ALA A 181 24.94 23.95 -14.75
CA ALA A 181 24.78 25.39 -14.80
C ALA A 181 25.54 25.96 -16.02
#